data_AF-A0A7G6YHP5-F1
#
_entry.id   AF-A0A7G6YHP5-F1
#
_cell.length_a   1.000
_cell.length_b   1.000
_cell.length_c   1.000
_cell.angle_alpha   90.00
_cell.angle_beta   90.00
_cell.angle_gamma   90.00
#
_symmetry.space_group_name_H-M   'P 1'
#
loop_
_entity.id
_entity.type
_entity.pdbx_description
1 polymer ?
#
loop_
_entity_poly.entity_id
_entity_poly.type
_entity_poly.pdbx_seq_one_letter_code
_entity_poly.pdbx_strand_id
1 'polypeptide(L)'
;MAAPLLLSGCSIGDTVSKQAQNAACPLVTPITDKVASDIDAALKSAVLDPAAALDQLKAARTILAPIADQLPAGKQQTAVQNVVDTIDKLIPVLKAESTGSSTGTSSDVLTKKLSEQMKALTTLC
;
A
#
# COMPACT_ATOMS: atom_id res chain seq x y z
N MET A 1 -4.18 -39.47 40.29
CA MET A 1 -4.74 -38.18 39.82
C MET A 1 -3.84 -37.66 38.72
N ALA A 2 -4.36 -37.47 37.50
CA ALA A 2 -3.88 -36.53 36.48
C ALA A 2 -4.82 -36.66 35.27
N ALA A 3 -5.73 -35.70 35.12
CA ALA A 3 -6.59 -35.59 33.94
C ALA A 3 -5.90 -34.67 32.90
N PRO A 4 -5.89 -35.02 31.61
CA PRO A 4 -5.42 -34.14 30.56
C PRO A 4 -6.48 -33.07 30.32
N LEU A 5 -6.20 -31.82 30.69
CA LEU A 5 -7.07 -30.70 30.35
C LEU A 5 -6.85 -30.33 28.88
N LEU A 6 -7.68 -30.91 28.04
CA LEU A 6 -8.14 -30.33 26.78
C LEU A 6 -8.69 -28.93 27.10
N LEU A 7 -7.87 -27.89 26.92
CA LEU A 7 -8.36 -26.52 26.82
C LEU A 7 -8.92 -26.31 25.41
N SER A 8 -10.19 -26.70 25.32
CA SER A 8 -11.20 -26.24 24.38
C SER A 8 -10.98 -24.78 23.95
N GLY A 9 -11.09 -24.58 22.64
CA GLY A 9 -10.91 -23.29 21.99
C GLY A 9 -11.81 -22.19 22.52
N CYS A 10 -11.20 -21.06 22.85
CA CYS A 10 -11.73 -19.70 22.77
C CYS A 10 -10.52 -18.75 22.96
N SER A 11 -10.35 -17.79 22.05
CA SER A 11 -9.51 -16.58 22.20
C SER A 11 -7.98 -16.63 22.04
N ILE A 12 -7.33 -17.78 21.79
CA ILE A 12 -5.89 -17.79 21.45
C ILE A 12 -5.67 -17.17 20.05
N GLY A 13 -6.55 -17.47 19.10
CA GLY A 13 -6.47 -16.95 17.73
C GLY A 13 -6.49 -15.42 17.65
N ASP A 14 -7.37 -14.75 18.40
CA ASP A 14 -7.45 -13.29 18.46
C ASP A 14 -6.24 -12.64 19.14
N THR A 15 -5.72 -13.27 20.20
CA THR A 15 -4.58 -12.73 20.95
C THR A 15 -3.28 -12.82 20.15
N VAL A 16 -3.06 -13.93 19.46
CA VAL A 16 -1.90 -14.11 18.56
C VAL A 16 -2.03 -13.21 17.33
N SER A 17 -3.23 -13.06 16.76
CA SER A 17 -3.46 -12.16 15.62
C SER A 17 -3.24 -10.68 15.98
N LYS A 18 -3.67 -10.24 17.19
CA LYS A 18 -3.40 -8.88 17.69
C LYS A 18 -1.92 -8.65 17.97
N GLN A 19 -1.20 -9.63 18.54
CA GLN A 19 0.25 -9.50 18.73
C GLN A 19 1.02 -9.48 17.40
N ALA A 20 0.61 -10.30 16.42
CA ALA A 20 1.23 -10.32 15.10
C ALA A 20 0.99 -9.00 14.35
N GLN A 21 -0.21 -8.42 14.41
CA GLN A 21 -0.50 -7.10 13.84
C GLN A 21 0.35 -6.00 14.51
N ASN A 22 0.45 -6.00 15.84
CA ASN A 22 1.21 -5.00 16.59
C ASN A 22 2.73 -5.10 16.39
N ALA A 23 3.24 -6.30 16.08
CA ALA A 23 4.65 -6.53 15.75
C ALA A 23 5.00 -6.23 14.28
N ALA A 24 4.03 -6.40 13.37
CA ALA A 24 4.20 -6.07 11.96
C ALA A 24 4.18 -4.55 11.69
N CYS A 25 3.36 -3.78 12.43
CA CYS A 25 3.32 -2.32 12.32
C CYS A 25 4.72 -1.67 12.34
N PRO A 26 5.55 -1.80 13.39
CA PRO A 26 6.85 -1.11 13.45
C PRO A 26 7.86 -1.55 12.37
N LEU A 27 7.69 -2.73 11.77
CA LEU A 27 8.54 -3.21 10.67
C LEU A 27 8.13 -2.62 9.32
N VAL A 28 6.83 -2.36 9.14
CA VAL A 28 6.25 -1.91 7.87
C VAL A 28 6.14 -0.38 7.83
N THR A 29 5.86 0.28 8.96
CA THR A 29 5.72 1.74 9.08
C THR A 29 6.88 2.53 8.47
N PRO A 30 8.17 2.28 8.76
CA PRO A 30 9.25 3.11 8.19
C PRO A 30 9.38 2.95 6.66
N ILE A 31 9.04 1.78 6.13
CA ILE A 31 9.08 1.52 4.68
C ILE A 31 7.86 2.19 4.02
N THR A 32 6.68 2.04 4.63
CA THR A 32 5.44 2.67 4.20
C THR A 32 5.52 4.19 4.25
N ASP A 33 6.11 4.79 5.29
CA ASP A 33 6.27 6.24 5.41
C ASP A 33 7.21 6.80 4.36
N LYS A 34 8.34 6.12 4.12
CA LYS A 34 9.27 6.51 3.05
C LYS A 34 8.59 6.44 1.68
N VAL A 35 7.89 5.34 1.40
CA VAL A 35 7.14 5.19 0.14
C VAL A 35 5.99 6.18 0.05
N ALA A 36 5.33 6.52 1.15
CA ALA A 36 4.29 7.55 1.19
C ALA A 36 4.83 8.92 0.79
N SER A 37 5.99 9.29 1.33
CA SER A 37 6.68 10.53 0.96
C SER A 37 7.09 10.52 -0.52
N ASP A 38 7.66 9.41 -1.01
CA ASP A 38 8.11 9.28 -2.41
C ASP A 38 6.90 9.34 -3.37
N ILE A 39 5.77 8.70 -3.04
CA ILE A 39 4.52 8.77 -3.80
C ILE A 39 3.93 10.19 -3.75
N ASP A 40 3.86 10.85 -2.59
CA ASP A 40 3.30 12.20 -2.49
C ASP A 40 4.11 13.22 -3.32
N ALA A 41 5.44 13.09 -3.34
CA ALA A 41 6.31 13.88 -4.21
C ALA A 41 6.06 13.60 -5.70
N ALA A 42 5.88 12.33 -6.08
CA ALA A 42 5.54 11.93 -7.45
C ALA A 42 4.20 12.52 -7.89
N LEU A 43 3.18 12.45 -7.03
CA LEU A 43 1.86 12.97 -7.32
C LEU A 43 1.86 14.50 -7.49
N LYS A 44 2.64 15.23 -6.68
CA LYS A 44 2.79 16.69 -6.81
C LYS A 44 3.54 17.10 -8.08
N SER A 45 4.45 16.26 -8.57
CA SER A 45 5.25 16.53 -9.76
C SER A 45 4.62 15.99 -11.05
N ALA A 46 3.64 15.09 -10.98
CA ALA A 46 3.05 14.41 -12.15
C ALA A 46 2.52 15.33 -13.25
N VAL A 47 2.04 16.52 -12.90
CA VAL A 47 1.56 17.52 -13.87
C VAL A 47 2.71 18.25 -14.58
N LEU A 48 3.84 18.43 -13.89
CA LEU A 48 5.00 19.17 -14.37
C LEU A 48 6.02 18.26 -15.06
N ASP A 49 6.18 17.04 -14.57
CA ASP A 49 7.08 16.01 -15.08
C ASP A 49 6.45 14.61 -14.92
N PRO A 50 5.60 14.20 -15.89
CA PRO A 50 4.98 12.88 -15.89
C PRO A 50 6.00 11.73 -15.95
N ALA A 51 7.21 11.97 -16.48
CA ALA A 51 8.24 10.95 -16.61
C ALA A 51 8.95 10.69 -15.27
N ALA A 52 9.25 11.73 -14.49
CA ALA A 52 9.77 11.59 -13.14
C ALA A 52 8.75 10.94 -12.19
N ALA A 53 7.48 11.37 -12.25
CA ALA A 53 6.39 10.74 -11.50
C ALA A 53 6.22 9.26 -11.90
N LEU A 54 6.32 9.01 -13.22
CA LEU A 54 6.68 7.75 -13.87
C LEU A 54 7.49 6.77 -13.02
N ASP A 55 8.76 7.12 -12.90
CA ASP A 55 9.78 6.27 -12.32
C ASP A 55 9.66 6.17 -10.80
N GLN A 56 9.22 7.24 -10.13
CA GLN A 56 8.92 7.19 -8.69
C GLN A 56 7.78 6.23 -8.37
N LEU A 57 6.71 6.22 -9.17
CA LEU A 57 5.59 5.29 -8.99
C LEU A 57 5.99 3.83 -9.26
N LYS A 58 6.84 3.57 -10.26
CA LYS A 58 7.40 2.23 -10.48
C LYS A 58 8.28 1.77 -9.31
N ALA A 59 9.09 2.66 -8.76
CA ALA A 59 9.93 2.36 -7.60
C ALA A 59 9.05 2.04 -6.37
N ALA A 60 8.05 2.88 -6.10
CA ALA A 60 7.08 2.66 -5.04
C ALA A 60 6.34 1.32 -5.19
N ARG A 61 5.87 0.99 -6.40
CA ARG A 61 5.26 -0.30 -6.72
C ARG A 61 6.18 -1.48 -6.41
N THR A 62 7.45 -1.37 -6.81
CA THR A 62 8.47 -2.42 -6.61
C THR A 62 8.71 -2.70 -5.13
N ILE A 63 8.56 -1.69 -4.28
CA ILE A 63 8.68 -1.82 -2.83
C ILE A 63 7.38 -2.37 -2.22
N LEU A 64 6.21 -1.85 -2.61
CA LEU A 64 4.93 -2.17 -1.96
C LEU A 64 4.36 -3.53 -2.37
N ALA A 65 4.54 -3.98 -3.61
CA ALA A 65 4.02 -5.26 -4.08
C ALA A 65 4.51 -6.45 -3.24
N PRO A 66 5.82 -6.66 -3.01
CA PRO A 66 6.28 -7.76 -2.16
C PRO A 66 5.85 -7.61 -0.69
N ILE A 67 5.62 -6.39 -0.20
CA ILE A 67 5.09 -6.16 1.14
C ILE A 67 3.64 -6.63 1.24
N ALA A 68 2.81 -6.33 0.23
CA ALA A 68 1.43 -6.83 0.18
C ALA A 68 1.38 -8.36 0.22
N ASP A 69 2.27 -9.03 -0.51
CA ASP A 69 2.35 -10.50 -0.55
C ASP A 69 2.82 -11.13 0.77
N GLN A 70 3.67 -10.42 1.53
CA GLN A 70 4.23 -10.90 2.79
C GLN A 70 3.37 -10.57 4.01
N LEU A 71 2.46 -9.60 3.91
CA LEU A 71 1.56 -9.24 4.99
C LEU A 71 0.54 -10.36 5.25
N PRO A 72 0.24 -10.67 6.53
CA PRO A 72 -0.83 -11.60 6.86
C PRO A 72 -2.17 -11.06 6.34
N ALA A 73 -3.05 -11.98 5.94
CA ALA A 73 -4.38 -11.65 5.44
C ALA A 73 -5.14 -10.76 6.43
N GLY A 74 -5.56 -9.58 5.98
CA GLY A 74 -6.19 -8.59 6.84
C GLY A 74 -6.19 -7.19 6.25
N LYS A 75 -6.62 -6.23 7.07
CA LYS A 75 -6.83 -4.83 6.63
C LYS A 75 -5.57 -4.16 6.09
N GLN A 76 -4.40 -4.44 6.67
CA GLN A 76 -3.12 -3.91 6.20
C GLN A 76 -2.74 -4.46 4.83
N GLN A 77 -2.81 -5.79 4.62
CA GLN A 77 -2.58 -6.38 3.30
C GLN A 77 -3.51 -5.76 2.26
N THR A 78 -4.82 -5.68 2.55
CA THR A 78 -5.80 -5.08 1.64
C THR A 78 -5.48 -3.61 1.34
N ALA A 79 -5.04 -2.84 2.33
CA ALA A 79 -4.68 -1.44 2.15
C ALA A 79 -3.43 -1.27 1.27
N VAL A 80 -2.37 -2.05 1.50
CA VAL A 80 -1.16 -2.02 0.66
C VAL A 80 -1.49 -2.49 -0.77
N GLN A 81 -2.29 -3.54 -0.93
CA GLN A 81 -2.71 -4.03 -2.24
C GLN A 81 -3.51 -2.96 -3.00
N ASN A 82 -4.44 -2.28 -2.33
CA ASN A 82 -5.23 -1.20 -2.93
C ASN A 82 -4.36 -0.03 -3.44
N VAL A 83 -3.25 0.27 -2.76
CA VAL A 83 -2.27 1.26 -3.21
C VAL A 83 -1.56 0.75 -4.47
N VAL A 84 -1.06 -0.49 -4.45
CA VAL A 84 -0.39 -1.13 -5.58
C VAL A 84 -1.29 -1.14 -6.82
N ASP A 85 -2.56 -1.52 -6.66
CA ASP A 85 -3.55 -1.57 -7.75
C ASP A 85 -3.81 -0.19 -8.36
N THR A 86 -3.83 0.88 -7.54
CA THR A 86 -4.00 2.24 -8.04
C THR A 86 -2.75 2.72 -8.76
N ILE A 87 -1.55 2.39 -8.25
CA ILE A 87 -0.29 2.66 -8.96
C ILE A 87 -0.26 1.94 -10.32
N ASP A 88 -0.69 0.69 -10.39
CA ASP A 88 -0.77 -0.09 -11.62
C ASP A 88 -1.72 0.51 -12.66
N LYS A 89 -2.76 1.20 -12.21
CA LYS A 89 -3.66 1.98 -13.08
C LYS A 89 -3.07 3.32 -13.48
N LEU A 90 -2.32 3.98 -12.59
CA LEU A 90 -1.77 5.32 -12.82
C LEU A 90 -0.57 5.30 -13.78
N ILE A 91 0.30 4.28 -13.72
CA ILE A 91 1.47 4.13 -14.60
C ILE A 91 1.10 4.21 -16.10
N PRO A 92 0.16 3.41 -16.65
CA PRO A 92 -0.18 3.49 -18.07
C PRO A 92 -0.83 4.81 -18.46
N VAL A 93 -1.55 5.47 -17.54
CA VAL A 93 -2.14 6.80 -17.76
C VAL A 93 -1.05 7.86 -17.88
N LEU A 94 -0.13 7.94 -16.91
CA LEU A 94 0.98 8.89 -16.94
C LEU A 94 1.92 8.63 -18.12
N LYS A 95 2.11 7.36 -18.52
CA LYS A 95 2.87 7.02 -19.72
C LYS A 95 2.21 7.61 -20.97
N ALA A 96 0.90 7.46 -21.12
CA ALA A 96 0.17 8.05 -22.24
C ALA A 96 0.29 9.58 -22.21
N GLU A 97 0.06 10.21 -21.06
CA GLU A 97 0.12 11.67 -20.88
C GLU A 97 1.52 12.23 -21.17
N SER A 98 2.59 11.52 -20.78
CA SER A 98 3.99 11.88 -21.10
C SER A 98 4.29 11.92 -22.60
N THR A 99 3.47 11.23 -23.40
CA THR A 99 3.56 11.21 -24.87
C THR A 99 2.49 12.06 -25.54
N GLY A 100 1.72 12.85 -24.78
CA GLY A 100 0.59 13.65 -25.26
C GLY A 100 -0.65 12.84 -25.65
N SER A 101 -0.71 11.56 -25.27
CA SER A 101 -1.83 10.66 -25.55
C SER A 101 -2.81 10.58 -24.37
N SER A 102 -4.09 10.33 -24.65
CA SER A 102 -5.11 10.13 -23.61
C SER A 102 -5.53 8.66 -23.52
N THR A 103 -5.74 8.17 -22.30
CA THR A 103 -6.29 6.83 -22.02
C THR A 103 -7.80 6.86 -21.78
N GLY A 104 -8.44 8.03 -21.81
CA GLY A 104 -9.83 8.21 -21.35
C GLY A 104 -10.02 8.11 -19.83
N THR A 105 -8.96 7.79 -19.07
CA THR A 105 -8.93 7.84 -17.61
C THR A 105 -8.12 9.05 -17.16
N SER A 106 -8.68 9.88 -16.28
CA SER A 106 -7.99 11.06 -15.75
C SER A 106 -6.93 10.66 -14.72
N SER A 107 -5.67 11.06 -14.93
CA SER A 107 -4.60 10.90 -13.95
C SER A 107 -4.89 11.63 -12.63
N ASP A 108 -5.61 12.76 -12.66
CA ASP A 108 -6.03 13.49 -11.45
C ASP A 108 -6.89 12.62 -10.52
N VAL A 109 -7.85 11.87 -11.08
CA VAL A 109 -8.74 11.00 -10.30
C VAL A 109 -7.95 9.89 -9.63
N LEU A 110 -7.03 9.26 -10.36
CA LEU A 110 -6.17 8.19 -9.84
C LEU A 110 -5.14 8.73 -8.83
N THR A 111 -4.59 9.91 -9.09
CA THR A 111 -3.67 10.64 -8.19
C THR A 111 -4.35 10.97 -6.87
N LYS A 112 -5.58 11.51 -6.92
CA LYS A 112 -6.36 11.81 -5.72
C LYS A 112 -6.66 10.54 -4.93
N LYS A 113 -7.10 9.48 -5.61
CA LYS A 113 -7.36 8.17 -4.99
C LYS A 113 -6.11 7.60 -4.32
N LEU A 114 -4.96 7.67 -4.99
CA LEU A 114 -3.69 7.20 -4.45
C LEU A 114 -3.28 7.97 -3.20
N SER A 115 -3.42 9.30 -3.21
CA SER A 115 -3.15 10.15 -2.04
C SER A 115 -4.03 9.78 -0.84
N GLU A 116 -5.33 9.54 -1.05
CA GLU A 116 -6.26 9.12 0.00
C GLU A 116 -5.90 7.73 0.56
N GLN A 117 -5.54 6.77 -0.30
CA GLN A 117 -5.12 5.44 0.12
C GLN A 117 -3.80 5.47 0.92
N MET A 118 -2.85 6.31 0.52
CA MET A 118 -1.59 6.48 1.27
C MET A 118 -1.84 7.07 2.66
N LYS A 119 -2.71 8.08 2.79
CA LYS A 119 -3.12 8.61 4.10
C LYS A 119 -3.74 7.53 4.97
N ALA A 120 -4.69 6.76 4.42
CA ALA A 120 -5.32 5.67 5.15
C ALA A 120 -4.30 4.61 5.61
N LEU A 121 -3.32 4.28 4.76
CA LEU A 121 -2.27 3.32 5.08
C LEU A 121 -1.40 3.78 6.26
N THR A 122 -1.01 5.06 6.29
CA THR A 122 -0.26 5.63 7.43
C THR A 122 -1.06 5.68 8.74
N THR A 123 -2.39 5.63 8.68
CA THR A 123 -3.28 5.60 9.87
C THR A 123 -3.66 4.20 10.34
N LEU A 124 -3.34 3.16 9.56
CA LEU A 124 -3.69 1.76 9.85
C LEU A 124 -2.65 1.05 10.74
N CYS A 125 -1.49 1.66 10.95
CA CYS A 125 -0.42 1.14 11.81
C CYS A 125 -0.47 1.73 13.21
#